data_AF-A0A0R1MPT6-F1
#
_entry.id   AF-A0A0R1MPT6-F1
#
_cell.length_a   1.000
_cell.length_b   1.000
_cell.length_c   1.000
_cell.angle_alpha   90.00
_cell.angle_beta   90.00
_cell.angle_gamma   90.00
#
_symmetry.space_group_name_H-M   'P 1'
#
loop_
_entity.id
_entity.type
_entity.pdbx_description
1 polymer ?
#
loop_
_entity_poly.entity_id
_entity_poly.type
_entity_poly.pdbx_seq_one_letter_code
_entity_poly.pdbx_strand_id
1 'polypeptide(L)'
;MRLWHEQLITKLPRQQLLGQHREIAALRGNGWGKKHATVDYVFSYSPYKLYQFHILVMDEMKRRGYQPNSVWYDKNYRGKSCSTYENLSAVARTYPIYPEHDERYLQECIENLFNKGILVN
;
A
#
# COMPACT_ATOMS: atom_id res chain seq x y z
N MET A 1 -2.35 9.86 -5.89
CA MET A 1 -1.91 8.87 -4.89
C MET A 1 -2.76 7.64 -5.07
N ARG A 2 -2.17 6.48 -5.36
CA ARG A 2 -2.88 5.25 -5.72
C ARG A 2 -2.17 4.08 -5.05
N LEU A 3 -2.93 3.11 -4.53
CA LEU A 3 -2.34 1.79 -4.30
C LEU A 3 -2.23 1.09 -5.65
N TRP A 4 -1.03 0.71 -6.07
CA TRP A 4 -0.85 -0.20 -7.19
C TRP A 4 -1.56 -1.51 -6.89
N HIS A 5 -2.07 -2.18 -7.93
CA HIS A 5 -2.67 -3.50 -7.76
C HIS A 5 -1.68 -4.48 -7.13
N GLU A 6 -2.12 -5.34 -6.19
CA GLU A 6 -1.19 -6.17 -5.41
C GLU A 6 -0.36 -7.15 -6.27
N GLN A 7 -0.91 -7.60 -7.40
CA GLN A 7 -0.18 -8.42 -8.39
C GLN A 7 0.98 -7.70 -9.08
N LEU A 8 0.96 -6.36 -9.11
CA LEU A 8 2.02 -5.58 -9.74
C LEU A 8 3.18 -5.32 -8.80
N ILE A 9 3.04 -5.51 -7.48
CA ILE A 9 4.05 -5.12 -6.49
C ILE A 9 5.44 -5.70 -6.82
N THR A 10 5.50 -6.97 -7.20
CA THR A 10 6.75 -7.64 -7.58
C THR A 10 7.32 -7.19 -8.92
N LYS A 11 6.51 -6.52 -9.75
CA LYS A 11 6.85 -6.02 -11.09
C LYS A 11 7.12 -4.52 -11.13
N LEU A 12 6.68 -3.76 -10.12
CA LEU A 12 6.86 -2.31 -10.07
C LEU A 12 8.34 -1.94 -10.19
N PRO A 13 8.71 -0.91 -10.98
CA PRO A 13 10.07 -0.38 -10.93
C PRO A 13 10.38 0.24 -9.57
N ARG A 14 11.68 0.47 -9.30
CA ARG A 14 12.18 1.00 -8.03
C ARG A 14 11.41 2.24 -7.56
N GLN A 15 11.22 3.22 -8.44
CA GLN A 15 10.59 4.49 -8.05
C GLN A 15 9.14 4.30 -7.58
N GLN A 16 8.38 3.43 -8.24
CA GLN A 16 6.99 3.13 -7.93
C GLN A 16 6.87 2.29 -6.65
N LEU A 17 7.75 1.30 -6.47
CA LEU A 17 7.78 0.50 -5.24
C LEU A 17 8.10 1.35 -4.01
N LEU A 18 9.16 2.17 -4.09
CA LEU A 18 9.54 3.06 -2.99
C LEU A 18 8.50 4.19 -2.79
N GLY A 19 7.88 4.66 -3.86
CA GLY A 19 6.76 5.59 -3.83
C GLY A 19 5.58 5.00 -3.07
N GLN A 20 5.20 3.77 -3.39
CA GLN A 20 4.10 3.05 -2.75
C GLN A 20 4.28 2.96 -1.23
N HIS A 21 5.48 2.64 -0.76
CA HIS A 21 5.81 2.64 0.66
C HIS A 21 5.55 4.00 1.32
N ARG A 22 6.00 5.10 0.69
CA ARG A 22 5.77 6.47 1.22
C ARG A 22 4.28 6.83 1.24
N GLU A 23 3.54 6.48 0.19
CA GLU A 23 2.10 6.73 0.11
C GLU A 23 1.33 5.98 1.21
N ILE A 24 1.65 4.69 1.44
CA ILE A 24 1.02 3.90 2.50
C ILE A 24 1.42 4.41 3.89
N ALA A 25 2.68 4.79 4.10
CA ALA A 25 3.13 5.40 5.34
C ALA A 25 2.35 6.69 5.67
N ALA A 26 2.10 7.53 4.67
CA ALA A 26 1.28 8.73 4.81
C ALA A 26 -0.19 8.38 5.16
N LEU A 27 -0.78 7.42 4.45
CA LEU A 27 -2.14 6.94 4.69
C LEU A 27 -2.33 6.33 6.09
N ARG A 28 -1.35 5.54 6.58
CA ARG A 28 -1.39 4.96 7.93
C ARG A 28 -1.28 6.03 9.03
N GLY A 29 -0.61 7.14 8.76
CA GLY A 29 -0.44 8.25 9.70
C GLY A 29 -1.58 9.27 9.65
N ASN A 30 -1.22 10.55 9.65
CA ASN A 30 -2.15 11.69 9.63
C ASN A 30 -2.87 11.88 8.28
N GLY A 31 -2.62 11.02 7.29
CA GLY A 31 -3.39 10.92 6.06
C GLY A 31 -4.66 10.09 6.20
N TRP A 32 -4.80 9.28 7.26
CA TRP A 32 -5.97 8.42 7.46
C TRP A 32 -7.28 9.23 7.49
N GLY A 33 -8.25 8.83 6.68
CA GLY A 33 -9.58 9.47 6.59
C GLY A 33 -9.62 10.80 5.82
N LYS A 34 -8.52 11.24 5.21
CA LYS A 34 -8.51 12.42 4.34
C LYS A 34 -8.91 12.03 2.91
N LYS A 35 -9.82 12.77 2.30
CA LYS A 35 -10.30 12.48 0.95
C LYS A 35 -9.17 12.46 -0.10
N HIS A 36 -9.19 11.45 -0.94
CA HIS A 36 -8.27 11.16 -2.02
C HIS A 36 -9.01 10.51 -3.20
N ALA A 37 -8.93 11.14 -4.37
CA ALA A 37 -9.72 10.76 -5.55
C ALA A 37 -9.68 9.28 -5.97
N THR A 38 -8.57 8.56 -5.73
CA THR A 38 -8.35 7.19 -6.25
C THR A 38 -8.10 6.12 -5.18
N VAL A 39 -8.12 6.48 -3.89
CA VAL A 39 -7.79 5.55 -2.79
C VAL A 39 -8.72 5.66 -1.58
N ASP A 40 -9.80 6.44 -1.70
CA ASP A 40 -10.77 6.63 -0.60
C ASP A 40 -11.39 5.34 -0.09
N TYR A 41 -11.53 4.32 -0.95
CA TYR A 41 -12.06 3.01 -0.56
C TYR A 41 -11.28 2.38 0.61
N VAL A 42 -9.98 2.67 0.75
CA VAL A 42 -9.14 2.14 1.84
C VAL A 42 -9.71 2.48 3.21
N PHE A 43 -10.33 3.65 3.36
CA PHE A 43 -10.87 4.12 4.63
C PHE A 43 -12.23 3.50 4.99
N SER A 44 -12.88 2.83 4.04
CA SER A 44 -14.09 2.02 4.27
C SER A 44 -13.78 0.68 4.93
N TYR A 45 -12.50 0.32 5.08
CA TYR A 45 -12.05 -0.93 5.70
C TYR A 45 -11.23 -0.68 6.97
N SER A 46 -11.01 -1.75 7.74
CA SER A 46 -10.09 -1.72 8.87
C SER A 46 -8.71 -1.21 8.44
N PRO A 47 -8.07 -0.30 9.21
CA PRO A 47 -6.66 0.10 8.99
C PRO A 47 -5.70 -1.09 8.93
N TYR A 48 -6.08 -2.23 9.51
CA TYR A 48 -5.31 -3.46 9.45
C TYR A 48 -5.15 -4.00 8.02
N LYS A 49 -6.12 -3.77 7.13
CA LYS A 49 -5.95 -4.11 5.70
C LYS A 49 -4.85 -3.30 5.03
N LEU A 50 -4.74 -2.01 5.38
CA LEU A 50 -3.67 -1.15 4.86
C LEU A 50 -2.31 -1.58 5.42
N TYR A 51 -2.28 -2.02 6.68
CA TYR A 51 -1.10 -2.66 7.25
C TYR A 51 -0.70 -3.93 6.48
N GLN A 52 -1.63 -4.85 6.20
CA GLN A 52 -1.37 -6.06 5.40
C GLN A 52 -0.82 -5.73 4.01
N PHE A 53 -1.41 -4.72 3.36
CA PHE A 53 -0.92 -4.24 2.07
C PHE A 53 0.49 -3.62 2.20
N HIS A 54 0.77 -2.90 3.30
CA HIS A 54 2.11 -2.37 3.57
C HIS A 54 3.15 -3.48 3.72
N ILE A 55 2.81 -4.59 4.37
CA ILE A 55 3.70 -5.75 4.51
C ILE A 55 4.12 -6.27 3.13
N LEU A 56 3.19 -6.43 2.17
CA LEU A 56 3.53 -6.85 0.81
C LEU A 56 4.60 -5.97 0.16
N VAL A 57 4.44 -4.65 0.30
CA VAL A 57 5.36 -3.66 -0.27
C VAL A 57 6.72 -3.72 0.43
N MET A 58 6.74 -3.77 1.76
CA MET A 58 7.99 -3.82 2.53
C MET A 58 8.74 -5.14 2.34
N ASP A 59 8.04 -6.26 2.20
CA ASP A 59 8.66 -7.56 1.93
C ASP A 59 9.28 -7.60 0.55
N GLU A 60 8.60 -7.04 -0.46
CA GLU A 60 9.18 -6.88 -1.79
C GLU A 60 10.39 -5.92 -1.78
N MET A 61 10.31 -4.84 -0.99
CA MET A 61 11.45 -3.95 -0.79
C MET A 61 12.65 -4.70 -0.20
N LYS A 62 12.44 -5.49 0.87
CA LYS A 62 13.49 -6.31 1.49
C LYS A 62 14.04 -7.35 0.54
N ARG A 63 13.19 -8.02 -0.25
CA ARG A 63 13.60 -9.00 -1.26
C ARG A 63 14.55 -8.39 -2.30
N ARG A 64 14.37 -7.11 -2.62
CA ARG A 64 15.25 -6.35 -3.54
C ARG A 64 16.46 -5.68 -2.87
N GLY A 65 16.72 -5.98 -1.59
CA GLY A 65 17.85 -5.43 -0.83
C GLY A 65 17.63 -4.03 -0.24
N TYR A 66 16.42 -3.48 -0.32
CA TYR A 66 16.10 -2.23 0.38
C TYR A 66 15.81 -2.49 1.85
N GLN A 67 16.02 -1.46 2.69
CA GLN A 67 15.86 -1.55 4.14
C GLN A 67 14.74 -0.60 4.60
N PRO A 68 13.45 -0.98 4.45
CA PRO A 68 12.37 -0.22 5.06
C PRO A 68 12.57 -0.20 6.58
N ASN A 69 12.26 0.93 7.23
CA ASN A 69 12.40 1.02 8.68
C ASN A 69 11.47 0.00 9.36
N SER A 70 12.06 -0.87 10.18
CA SER A 70 11.41 -2.02 10.80
C SER A 70 10.21 -1.66 11.67
N VAL A 71 10.14 -0.43 12.20
CA VAL A 71 8.98 0.06 12.97
C VAL A 71 7.68 0.01 12.16
N TRP A 72 7.74 0.06 10.83
CA TRP A 72 6.53 -0.04 9.99
C TRP A 72 5.92 -1.44 9.94
N TYR A 73 6.65 -2.47 10.37
CA TYR A 73 6.13 -3.83 10.54
C TYR A 73 5.25 -3.98 11.78
N ASP A 74 5.21 -3.00 12.67
CA ASP A 74 4.20 -2.94 13.74
C ASP A 74 2.87 -2.43 13.17
N LYS A 75 1.79 -3.21 13.37
CA LYS A 75 0.41 -2.88 12.97
C LYS A 75 -0.10 -1.59 13.64
N ASN A 76 0.40 -1.30 14.84
CA ASN A 76 -0.05 -0.17 15.64
C ASN A 76 0.69 1.13 15.29
N TYR A 77 1.84 1.05 14.61
CA TYR A 77 2.65 2.22 14.27
C TYR A 77 2.00 3.07 13.17
N ARG A 78 1.99 4.39 13.36
CA ARG A 78 1.34 5.37 12.47
C ARG A 78 2.26 6.53 12.07
N GLY A 79 3.58 6.34 12.20
CA GLY A 79 4.55 7.42 12.02
C GLY A 79 4.79 8.21 13.31
N LYS A 80 5.82 9.07 13.29
CA LYS A 80 6.29 9.81 14.48
C LYS A 80 5.30 10.88 14.98
N SER A 81 4.48 11.42 14.09
CA SER A 81 3.59 12.56 14.36
C SER A 81 2.13 12.16 14.53
N CYS A 82 1.84 10.86 14.65
CA CYS A 82 0.49 10.33 14.82
C CYS A 82 0.50 9.30 15.95
N SER A 83 -0.40 9.43 16.92
CA SER A 83 -0.51 8.48 18.01
C SER A 83 -0.74 7.07 17.49
N THR A 84 -0.03 6.09 18.07
CA THR A 84 -0.19 4.67 17.72
C THR A 84 -1.61 4.20 18.01
N TYR A 85 -2.03 3.13 17.35
CA TYR A 85 -3.18 2.37 17.83
C TYR A 85 -2.81 1.66 19.14
N GLU A 86 -3.74 1.56 20.10
CA GLU A 86 -3.50 0.78 21.33
C GLU A 86 -3.49 -0.72 21.02
N ASN A 87 -4.54 -1.21 20.37
CA ASN A 87 -4.63 -2.58 19.89
C ASN A 87 -5.42 -2.65 18.58
N LEU A 88 -4.77 -2.39 17.45
CA LEU A 88 -5.43 -2.53 16.15
C LEU A 88 -5.81 -4.01 15.90
N SER A 89 -7.11 -4.33 15.96
CA SER A 89 -7.59 -5.69 15.78
C SER A 89 -7.18 -6.27 14.43
N ALA A 90 -6.60 -7.47 14.46
CA ALA A 90 -6.25 -8.19 13.25
C ALA A 90 -7.52 -8.64 12.51
N VAL A 91 -7.47 -8.55 11.18
CA VAL A 91 -8.50 -9.12 10.31
C VAL A 91 -7.89 -10.16 9.38
N ALA A 92 -8.66 -11.16 8.99
CA ALA A 92 -8.23 -12.16 8.03
C ALA A 92 -7.80 -11.49 6.72
N ARG A 93 -6.67 -11.93 6.16
CA ARG A 93 -6.22 -11.45 4.86
C ARG A 93 -7.11 -12.08 3.78
N THR A 94 -7.61 -11.26 2.87
CA THR A 94 -8.32 -11.69 1.66
C THR A 94 -7.40 -11.62 0.43
N TYR A 95 -7.82 -12.25 -0.66
CA TYR A 95 -7.21 -12.06 -1.97
C TYR A 95 -8.31 -11.72 -3.00
N PRO A 96 -8.30 -10.53 -3.59
CA PRO A 96 -7.38 -9.43 -3.28
C PRO A 96 -7.54 -8.87 -1.85
N ILE A 97 -6.55 -8.15 -1.33
CA ILE A 97 -6.62 -7.51 0.00
C ILE A 97 -7.79 -6.51 0.02
N TYR A 98 -7.92 -5.73 -1.04
CA TYR A 98 -9.05 -4.83 -1.28
C TYR A 98 -9.86 -5.38 -2.46
N PRO A 99 -11.18 -5.58 -2.32
CA PRO A 99 -12.00 -6.06 -3.44
C PRO A 99 -11.99 -5.09 -4.64
N GLU A 100 -11.68 -3.81 -4.42
CA GLU A 100 -11.46 -2.82 -5.47
C GLU A 100 -10.22 -3.11 -6.33
N HIS A 101 -9.32 -4.00 -5.90
CA HIS A 101 -8.20 -4.48 -6.70
C HIS A 101 -8.68 -5.67 -7.55
N ASP A 102 -9.68 -5.41 -8.38
CA ASP A 102 -10.20 -6.36 -9.36
C ASP A 102 -9.40 -6.30 -10.67
N GLU A 103 -9.80 -7.11 -11.65
CA GLU A 103 -9.15 -7.15 -12.97
C GLU A 103 -9.23 -5.81 -13.69
N ARG A 104 -10.33 -5.05 -13.53
CA ARG A 104 -10.46 -3.72 -14.13
C ARG A 104 -9.44 -2.76 -13.52
N TYR A 105 -9.30 -2.76 -12.19
CA TYR A 105 -8.31 -1.92 -11.51
C TYR A 105 -6.87 -2.31 -11.84
N LEU A 106 -6.61 -3.60 -12.05
CA LEU A 106 -5.33 -4.08 -12.57
C LEU A 106 -5.03 -3.46 -13.94
N GLN A 107 -5.98 -3.51 -14.88
CA GLN A 107 -5.78 -2.91 -16.21
C GLN A 107 -5.54 -1.40 -16.11
N GLU A 108 -6.31 -0.68 -15.31
CA GLU A 108 -6.07 0.76 -15.06
C GLU A 108 -4.67 1.02 -14.51
N CYS A 109 -4.15 0.15 -13.63
CA CYS A 109 -2.78 0.27 -13.13
C CYS A 109 -1.75 0.04 -14.23
N ILE A 110 -1.94 -0.97 -15.08
CA ILE A 110 -1.05 -1.28 -16.20
C ILE A 110 -1.04 -0.12 -17.21
N GLU A 111 -2.21 0.38 -17.60
CA GLU A 111 -2.33 1.56 -18.47
C GLU A 111 -1.67 2.79 -17.87
N ASN A 112 -1.78 3.00 -16.54
CA ASN A 112 -1.12 4.11 -15.87
C ASN A 112 0.40 4.01 -15.94
N LEU A 113 0.96 2.80 -15.78
CA LEU A 113 2.40 2.55 -15.95
C LEU A 113 2.82 2.76 -17.40
N PHE A 114 2.05 2.22 -18.35
CA PHE A 114 2.30 2.37 -19.78
C PHE A 114 2.34 3.84 -20.20
N ASN A 115 1.36 4.65 -19.77
CA ASN A 115 1.31 6.09 -20.03
C ASN A 115 2.48 6.88 -19.40
N LYS A 116 3.18 6.28 -18.43
CA LYS A 116 4.42 6.82 -17.85
C LYS A 116 5.69 6.29 -18.55
N GLY A 117 5.54 5.55 -19.65
CA GLY A 117 6.64 4.90 -20.37
C GLY A 117 7.21 3.67 -19.63
N ILE A 118 6.43 3.05 -18.73
CA ILE A 118 6.86 1.91 -17.92
C ILE A 118 6.12 0.67 -18.41
N LEU A 119 6.88 -0.31 -18.91
CA LEU A 119 6.36 -1.63 -19.25
C LEU A 119 6.55 -2.58 -18.06
N VAL A 120 5.47 -3.24 -17.67
CA VAL A 120 5.48 -4.29 -16.64
C VAL A 120 5.25 -5.64 -17.30
N ASN A 121 6.32 -6.43 -17.41
CA ASN A 121 6.29 -7.80 -17.95
C ASN A 121 5.86 -8.81 -16.87
#